data_AF-A0A7J9FS63-F1
#
_entry.id   AF-A0A7J9FS63-F1
#
_cell.length_a   1.000
_cell.length_b   1.000
_cell.length_c   1.000
_cell.angle_alpha   90.00
_cell.angle_beta   90.00
_cell.angle_gamma   90.00
#
_symmetry.space_group_name_H-M   'P 1'
#
loop_
_entity.id
_entity.type
_entity.pdbx_description
1 polymer ?
#
loop_
_entity_poly.entity_id
_entity_poly.type
_entity_poly.pdbx_seq_one_letter_code
_entity_poly.pdbx_strand_id
1 'polypeptide(L)' 'MVADLIDHNSKSWKEEVITTVFTLEEAEAIKCIPLSRLVDKDMIVWKGDRFSDYFIRSG' A
#
# COMPACT_ATOMS: atom_id res chain seq x y z
N MET A 1 -7.35 1.82 -9.21
CA MET A 1 -6.82 1.83 -7.83
C MET A 1 -5.39 2.36 -7.86
N VAL A 2 -4.84 2.94 -6.78
CA VAL A 2 -3.45 3.43 -6.77
C VAL A 2 -2.44 2.32 -7.11
N ALA A 3 -2.75 1.07 -6.76
CA ALA A 3 -1.97 -0.11 -7.13
C ALA A 3 -1.76 -0.26 -8.65
N ASP A 4 -2.71 0.18 -9.48
CA ASP A 4 -2.61 0.04 -10.93
C ASP A 4 -1.53 0.95 -11.54
N LEU A 5 -1.17 2.03 -10.83
CA LEU A 5 -0.12 2.98 -11.21
C LEU A 5 1.29 2.47 -10.87
N ILE A 6 1.41 1.37 -10.14
CA ILE A 6 2.67 0.82 -9.65
C ILE A 6 2.97 -0.47 -10.41
N ASP A 7 4.20 -0.61 -10.91
CA ASP A 7 4.72 -1.90 -11.35
C ASP A 7 5.20 -2.67 -10.12
N HIS A 8 4.46 -3.71 -9.76
CA HIS A 8 4.75 -4.53 -8.59
C HIS A 8 6.04 -5.35 -8.72
N ASN A 9 6.52 -5.60 -9.94
CA ASN A 9 7.74 -6.38 -10.20
C ASN A 9 8.99 -5.53 -9.98
N SER A 10 9.02 -4.33 -10.56
CA SER A 10 10.15 -3.40 -10.48
C SER A 10 10.07 -2.46 -9.27
N LYS A 11 8.91 -2.40 -8.59
CA LYS A 11 8.62 -1.45 -7.51
C LYS A 11 8.82 0.00 -7.96
N SER A 12 8.47 0.29 -9.21
CA SER A 12 8.51 1.64 -9.78
C SER A 12 7.11 2.11 -10.16
N TRP A 13 6.99 3.41 -10.36
CA TRP A 13 5.83 4.01 -10.98
C TRP A 13 5.77 3.60 -12.46
N LYS A 14 4.57 3.33 -12.97
CA LYS A 14 4.33 3.14 -14.41
C LYS A 14 4.24 4.50 -15.07
N GLU A 15 5.39 5.03 -15.46
CA GLU A 15 5.50 6.40 -15.96
C GLU A 15 4.63 6.63 -17.20
N GLU A 16 4.51 5.65 -18.09
CA GLU A 16 3.67 5.71 -19.28
C GLU A 16 2.18 5.83 -18.93
N VAL A 17 1.72 5.15 -17.87
CA VAL A 17 0.33 5.23 -17.41
C VAL A 17 0.08 6.58 -16.72
N ILE A 18 1.02 7.03 -15.91
CA ILE A 18 0.87 8.28 -15.16
C ILE A 18 0.88 9.48 -16.10
N THR A 19 1.78 9.50 -17.08
CA THR A 19 1.87 10.61 -18.06
C THR A 19 0.70 10.65 -19.05
N THR A 20 -0.01 9.53 -19.25
CA THR A 20 -1.18 9.49 -20.14
C THR A 20 -2.49 9.83 -19.43
N VAL A 21 -2.57 9.56 -18.12
CA VAL A 21 -3.80 9.74 -17.32
C VAL A 21 -3.83 11.08 -16.61
N PHE A 22 -2.68 11.62 -16.19
CA PHE A 22 -2.59 12.85 -15.40
C PHE A 22 -1.99 14.00 -16.20
N THR A 23 -2.24 15.24 -15.75
CA THR A 23 -1.55 16.41 -16.30
C THR A 23 -0.05 16.35 -16.00
N LEU A 24 0.75 17.15 -16.71
CA LEU A 24 2.21 17.15 -16.52
C LEU A 24 2.61 17.43 -15.06
N GLU A 25 1.99 18.44 -14.44
CA GLU A 25 2.25 18.84 -13.06
C GLU A 25 1.90 17.72 -12.07
N GLU A 26 0.74 17.09 -12.23
CA GLU A 26 0.31 15.97 -11.40
C GLU A 26 1.20 14.73 -11.60
N ALA A 27 1.57 14.44 -12.84
CA ALA A 27 2.43 13.31 -13.18
C ALA A 27 3.82 13.46 -12.56
N GLU A 28 4.38 14.67 -12.55
CA GLU A 28 5.63 14.98 -11.87
C GLU A 28 5.49 14.83 -10.36
N ALA A 29 4.42 15.38 -9.77
CA ALA A 29 4.16 15.25 -8.34
C ALA A 29 4.03 13.78 -7.90
N ILE A 30 3.31 12.96 -8.67
CA ILE A 30 3.14 11.53 -8.39
C ILE A 30 4.47 10.79 -8.47
N LYS A 31 5.28 11.04 -9.51
CA LYS A 31 6.60 10.40 -9.68
C LYS A 31 7.57 10.75 -8.55
N CYS A 32 7.42 11.91 -7.91
CA CYS A 32 8.21 12.31 -6.74
C CYS A 32 7.83 11.56 -5.45
N ILE A 33 6.69 10.86 -5.40
CA ILE A 33 6.29 10.11 -4.20
C ILE A 33 7.15 8.85 -4.09
N PRO A 34 7.87 8.63 -2.97
CA PRO A 34 8.68 7.44 -2.80
C PRO A 34 7.79 6.20 -2.64
N LEU A 35 8.05 5.18 -3.45
CA LEU A 35 7.41 3.88 -3.29
C LEU A 35 8.07 3.11 -2.15
N SER A 36 7.25 2.46 -1.32
CA SER A 36 7.76 1.60 -0.25
C SER A 36 8.59 0.45 -0.87
N ARG A 37 9.86 0.38 -0.48
CA ARG A 37 10.78 -0.69 -0.88
C ARG A 37 10.63 -1.94 -0.02
N LEU A 38 9.94 -1.81 1.11
CA LEU A 38 9.68 -2.91 2.01
C LEU A 38 8.45 -3.67 1.52
N VAL A 39 8.62 -4.97 1.32
CA VAL A 39 7.50 -5.91 1.31
C VAL A 39 7.08 -6.11 2.77
N ASP A 40 6.66 -5.03 3.43
CA ASP A 40 5.98 -5.18 4.69
C ASP A 40 4.63 -5.80 4.33
N LYS A 41 4.49 -7.10 4.63
CA LYS A 41 3.20 -7.76 4.65
C LYS A 41 2.28 -6.85 5.45
N ASP A 42 1.12 -6.51 4.89
CA ASP A 42 0.10 -5.73 5.59
C ASP A 42 -0.06 -6.29 7.01
N MET A 43 0.53 -5.62 7.98
CA MET A 43 0.55 -6.10 9.34
C MET A 43 -0.62 -5.46 10.05
N ILE A 44 -1.68 -6.26 10.23
CA ILE A 44 -2.80 -5.84 11.06
C ILE A 44 -2.35 -5.93 12.52
N VAL A 45 -1.84 -4.83 13.07
CA VAL A 45 -1.52 -4.72 14.49
C VAL A 45 -2.79 -4.47 15.27
N TRP A 46 -3.48 -5.54 15.66
CA TRP A 46 -4.46 -5.46 16.75
C TRP A 46 -3.68 -5.30 18.05
N LYS A 47 -3.83 -4.17 18.75
CA LYS A 47 -3.43 -4.09 20.16
C LYS A 47 -4.43 -4.90 21.00
N GLY A 48 -4.27 -6.22 20.97
CA GLY A 48 -4.96 -7.13 21.88
C GLY A 48 -4.52 -6.80 23.31
N ASP A 49 -5.49 -6.54 24.18
CA ASP A 49 -5.25 -6.21 25.58
C ASP A 49 -4.56 -7.40 26.31
N ARG A 50 -3.79 -7.10 27.36
CA ARG A 50 -2.94 -8.08 28.09
C ARG A 50 -3.72 -9.05 28.99
N PHE A 51 -5.02 -9.19 28.80
CA PHE A 51 -5.85 -10.10 29.59
C PHE A 51 -6.11 -11.38 28.80
N SER A 52 -5.25 -12.36 29.06
CA SER A 52 -5.44 -13.75 28.70
C SER A 52 -6.63 -14.32 29.47
N ASP A 53 -7.84 -14.21 28.94
CA ASP A 53 -8.94 -15.11 29.28
C ASP A 53 -9.97 -15.12 28.14
N TYR A 54 -9.72 -15.97 27.13
CA TYR A 54 -10.72 -16.32 26.13
C TYR A 54 -11.56 -17.49 26.64
N PHE A 55 -12.81 -17.22 27.02
CA PHE A 55 -13.80 -18.26 27.28
C PHE A 55 -14.59 -18.55 26.00
N ILE A 56 -14.37 -19.72 25.40
CA ILE A 56 -15.28 -20.26 24.38
C ILE A 56 -16.52 -20.78 25.11
N ARG A 57 -17.69 -20.17 24.88
CA ARG A 57 -18.96 -20.82 25.18
C ARG A 57 -19.38 -21.62 23.95
N SER A 58 -19.32 -22.94 24.05
CA SER A 58 -20.08 -23.82 23.16
C SER A 58 -21.51 -23.85 23.67
N GLY A 59 -22.46 -23.37 22.87
CA GLY A 59 -23.89 -23.36 23.17
C GLY A 59 -24.65 -22.55 22.13
#